data_AF-A0A0D0EBL0-F1
#
_entry.id   AF-A0A0D0EBL0-F1
#
_cell.length_a   1.000
_cell.length_b   1.000
_cell.length_c   1.000
_cell.angle_alpha   90.00
_cell.angle_beta   90.00
_cell.angle_gamma   90.00
#
_symmetry.space_group_name_H-M   'P 1'
#
loop_
_entity.id
_entity.type
_entity.pdbx_description
1 polymer ?
#
loop_
_entity_poly.entity_id
_entity_poly.type
_entity_poly.pdbx_seq_one_letter_code
_entity_poly.pdbx_strand_id
1 'polypeptide(L)'
;MTTVITPKDSHTEQKKKLYTNLVNSQEVATRTSSYSSENTRKAFIDTCLHRYNNQPPYSWQLDAAVAFYLGLDCTVLAGTGSGKSLPFVMPCILSSNKVLLVISPLNSLEEDQVTCWCHKMGLTSVAVNHQMYTDELHEELHLWKCQVIYTSPEMAISNPHFNGLLCSPNYHEHLIGLVIDEAHCIVQWGGDFQPTYSKLDKLWSFMPTHIPLYIISATMTPDVLLEVCRLLHISPSTSFHLNLGNDRKNISRVEVALIIDSL
;
A
#
# COMPACT_ATOMS: atom_id res chain seq x y z
N MET A 1 -24.06 22.53 -25.77
CA MET A 1 -24.12 21.71 -24.54
C MET A 1 -23.34 22.44 -23.47
N THR A 2 -24.03 22.94 -22.44
CA THR A 2 -23.44 23.72 -21.37
C THR A 2 -22.71 22.77 -20.42
N THR A 3 -21.39 22.79 -20.42
CA THR A 3 -20.58 22.03 -19.47
C THR A 3 -20.82 22.59 -18.08
N VAL A 4 -21.59 21.89 -17.26
CA VAL A 4 -21.77 22.22 -15.85
C VAL A 4 -20.44 21.88 -15.16
N ILE A 5 -19.63 22.91 -14.91
CA ILE A 5 -18.45 22.80 -14.05
C ILE A 5 -18.98 22.64 -12.62
N THR A 6 -19.01 21.42 -12.12
CA THR A 6 -19.25 21.17 -10.69
C THR A 6 -18.17 21.86 -9.86
N PRO A 7 -18.53 22.57 -8.77
CA PRO A 7 -17.55 23.24 -7.92
C PRO A 7 -16.54 22.22 -7.37
N LYS A 8 -15.26 22.57 -7.37
CA LYS A 8 -14.21 21.77 -6.74
C LYS A 8 -14.34 21.95 -5.23
N ASP A 9 -14.68 20.88 -4.50
CA ASP A 9 -14.77 20.89 -3.03
C ASP A 9 -13.51 21.49 -2.41
N SER A 10 -13.68 22.28 -1.34
CA SER A 10 -12.54 22.84 -0.61
C SER A 10 -11.65 21.73 -0.02
N HIS A 11 -10.34 21.97 0.15
CA HIS A 11 -9.42 21.01 0.77
C HIS A 11 -9.91 20.50 2.14
N THR A 12 -10.64 21.34 2.89
CA THR A 12 -11.22 21.01 4.20
C THR A 12 -12.41 20.06 4.08
N GLU A 13 -13.30 20.26 3.09
CA GLU A 13 -14.44 19.37 2.83
C GLU A 13 -13.99 18.03 2.26
N GLN A 14 -12.98 18.04 1.37
CA GLN A 14 -12.33 16.82 0.92
C GLN A 14 -11.77 16.06 2.12
N LYS A 15 -10.98 16.71 2.98
CA LYS A 15 -10.45 16.07 4.20
C LYS A 15 -11.55 15.51 5.11
N LYS A 16 -12.67 16.21 5.27
CA LYS A 16 -13.81 15.73 6.08
C LYS A 16 -14.47 14.47 5.47
N LYS A 17 -14.64 14.45 4.15
CA LYS A 17 -15.18 13.31 3.41
C LYS A 17 -14.25 12.09 3.46
N LEU A 18 -12.94 12.31 3.34
CA LEU A 18 -11.90 11.27 3.41
C LEU A 18 -11.92 10.51 4.74
N TYR A 19 -12.13 11.22 5.86
CA TYR A 19 -12.18 10.62 7.19
C TYR A 19 -13.55 10.04 7.55
N THR A 20 -14.61 10.37 6.80
CA THR A 20 -15.97 9.87 7.09
C THR A 20 -16.02 8.35 6.95
N ASN A 21 -15.40 7.77 5.92
CA ASN A 21 -15.38 6.32 5.71
C ASN A 21 -14.62 5.58 6.81
N LEU A 22 -13.50 6.16 7.28
CA LEU A 22 -12.75 5.62 8.40
C LEU A 22 -13.60 5.62 9.68
N VAL A 23 -14.21 6.76 10.03
CA VAL A 23 -15.06 6.87 11.23
C VAL A 23 -16.24 5.90 11.16
N ASN A 24 -16.94 5.85 10.04
CA ASN A 24 -18.07 4.92 9.85
C ASN A 24 -17.63 3.46 10.02
N SER A 25 -16.47 3.09 9.47
CA SER A 25 -15.93 1.73 9.58
C SER A 25 -15.53 1.40 11.01
N GLN A 26 -14.95 2.35 11.75
CA GLN A 26 -14.65 2.19 13.17
C GLN A 26 -15.92 1.98 14.00
N GLU A 27 -16.98 2.74 13.73
CA GLU A 27 -18.27 2.60 14.42
C GLU A 27 -18.92 1.24 14.15
N VAL A 28 -18.93 0.81 12.88
CA VAL A 28 -19.46 -0.50 12.50
C VAL A 28 -18.66 -1.60 13.18
N ALA A 29 -17.33 -1.59 13.07
CA ALA A 29 -16.47 -2.60 13.67
C ALA A 29 -16.62 -2.66 15.21
N THR A 30 -16.75 -1.52 15.88
CA THR A 30 -17.00 -1.47 17.34
C THR A 30 -18.33 -2.13 17.71
N ARG A 31 -19.35 -2.11 16.82
CA ARG A 31 -20.66 -2.73 17.06
C ARG A 31 -20.69 -4.20 16.65
N THR A 32 -19.95 -4.59 15.61
CA THR A 32 -20.07 -5.92 14.97
C THR A 32 -18.92 -6.87 15.33
N SER A 33 -17.84 -6.39 15.91
CA SER A 33 -16.69 -7.19 16.34
C SER A 33 -16.13 -6.71 17.68
N SER A 34 -15.13 -7.40 18.21
CA SER A 34 -14.40 -6.98 19.42
C SER A 34 -13.39 -5.86 19.16
N TYR A 35 -13.56 -5.08 18.08
CA TYR A 35 -12.66 -4.00 17.71
C TYR A 35 -12.69 -2.86 18.74
N SER A 36 -11.52 -2.35 19.09
CA SER A 36 -11.35 -1.13 19.88
C SER A 36 -10.32 -0.24 19.21
N SER A 37 -10.76 0.94 18.74
CA SER A 37 -9.86 1.91 18.12
C SER A 37 -8.73 2.33 19.05
N GLU A 38 -8.99 2.46 20.34
CA GLU A 38 -7.97 2.83 21.34
C GLU A 38 -6.91 1.73 21.46
N ASN A 39 -7.34 0.48 21.64
CA ASN A 39 -6.42 -0.65 21.80
C ASN A 39 -5.62 -0.90 20.52
N THR A 40 -6.26 -0.86 19.35
CA THR A 40 -5.60 -1.03 18.05
C THR A 40 -4.53 0.05 17.84
N ARG A 41 -4.88 1.33 18.04
CA ARG A 41 -3.91 2.43 17.88
C ARG A 41 -2.78 2.33 18.90
N LYS A 42 -3.10 1.99 20.15
CA LYS A 42 -2.11 1.79 21.20
C LYS A 42 -1.11 0.69 20.82
N ALA A 43 -1.59 -0.46 20.35
CA ALA A 43 -0.72 -1.56 19.94
C ALA A 43 0.21 -1.19 18.78
N PHE A 44 -0.29 -0.43 17.79
CA PHE A 44 0.55 0.11 16.70
C PHE A 44 1.61 1.07 17.22
N ILE A 45 1.23 2.03 18.08
CA ILE A 45 2.15 3.01 18.67
C ILE A 45 3.22 2.31 19.50
N ASP A 46 2.82 1.46 20.45
CA ASP A 46 3.72 0.77 21.37
C ASP A 46 4.71 -0.10 20.59
N THR A 47 4.25 -0.85 19.58
CA THR A 47 5.14 -1.69 18.77
C THR A 47 6.12 -0.87 17.94
N CYS A 48 5.66 0.21 17.29
CA CYS A 48 6.55 1.07 16.50
C CYS A 48 7.56 1.81 17.38
N LEU A 49 7.16 2.26 18.56
CA LEU A 49 8.07 2.87 19.54
C LEU A 49 9.16 1.90 19.98
N HIS A 50 8.86 0.61 20.14
CA HIS A 50 9.85 -0.36 20.60
C HIS A 50 10.74 -0.92 19.49
N ARG A 51 10.23 -1.04 18.27
CA ARG A 51 10.90 -1.77 17.19
C ARG A 51 11.36 -0.84 16.05
N TYR A 52 10.61 0.22 15.77
CA TYR A 52 10.80 1.08 14.59
C TYR A 52 11.38 2.45 14.93
N ASN A 53 12.71 2.54 15.01
CA ASN A 53 13.48 3.78 15.19
C ASN A 53 13.18 4.59 16.49
N ASN A 54 12.54 3.99 17.50
CA ASN A 54 12.19 4.67 18.76
C ASN A 54 11.34 5.93 18.59
N GLN A 55 10.51 5.99 17.56
CA GLN A 55 9.63 7.13 17.28
C GLN A 55 8.20 6.65 17.08
N PRO A 56 7.19 7.38 17.60
CA PRO A 56 5.81 7.03 17.36
C PRO A 56 5.45 7.29 15.89
N PRO A 57 4.54 6.50 15.28
CA PRO A 57 4.04 6.79 13.95
C PRO A 57 3.34 8.15 13.90
N TYR A 58 3.40 8.81 12.75
CA TYR A 58 2.61 10.02 12.52
C TYR A 58 1.11 9.73 12.57
N SER A 59 0.29 10.72 12.96
CA SER A 59 -1.18 10.55 13.04
C SER A 59 -1.77 9.99 11.74
N TRP A 60 -1.34 10.49 10.59
CA TRP A 60 -1.84 10.03 9.29
C TRP A 60 -1.44 8.58 8.98
N GLN A 61 -0.29 8.12 9.49
CA GLN A 61 0.16 6.73 9.33
C GLN A 61 -0.76 5.80 10.11
N LEU A 62 -1.13 6.19 11.34
CA LEU A 62 -2.10 5.46 12.15
C LEU A 62 -3.48 5.43 11.49
N ASP A 63 -3.93 6.56 10.94
CA ASP A 63 -5.24 6.63 10.28
C ASP A 63 -5.30 5.69 9.07
N ALA A 64 -4.27 5.70 8.22
CA ALA A 64 -4.18 4.83 7.06
C ALA A 64 -4.07 3.34 7.45
N ALA A 65 -3.28 3.01 8.49
CA ALA A 65 -3.18 1.63 8.98
C ALA A 65 -4.48 1.13 9.58
N VAL A 66 -5.20 1.97 10.34
CA VAL A 66 -6.50 1.61 10.90
C VAL A 66 -7.53 1.44 9.79
N ALA A 67 -7.56 2.33 8.80
CA ALA A 67 -8.44 2.17 7.64
C ALA A 67 -8.21 0.81 6.95
N PHE A 68 -6.95 0.49 6.67
CA PHE A 68 -6.59 -0.76 6.02
C PHE A 68 -6.91 -2.00 6.88
N TYR A 69 -6.58 -1.95 8.18
CA TYR A 69 -6.91 -3.01 9.13
C TYR A 69 -8.42 -3.28 9.24
N LEU A 70 -9.24 -2.25 9.05
CA LEU A 70 -10.71 -2.35 9.04
C LEU A 70 -11.28 -2.86 7.71
N GLY A 71 -10.42 -3.20 6.74
CA GLY A 71 -10.86 -3.72 5.44
C GLY A 71 -11.23 -2.65 4.43
N LEU A 72 -10.81 -1.40 4.63
CA LEU A 72 -11.00 -0.36 3.62
C LEU A 72 -9.91 -0.43 2.56
N ASP A 73 -10.32 -0.31 1.29
CA ASP A 73 -9.38 0.06 0.24
C ASP A 73 -8.77 1.43 0.56
N CYS A 74 -7.47 1.54 0.36
CA CYS A 74 -6.70 2.71 0.75
C CYS A 74 -5.91 3.24 -0.44
N THR A 75 -5.91 4.56 -0.59
CA THR A 75 -5.04 5.26 -1.53
C THR A 75 -4.21 6.29 -0.79
N VAL A 76 -2.90 6.14 -0.77
CA VAL A 76 -2.00 7.08 -0.07
C VAL A 76 -0.98 7.69 -1.03
N LEU A 77 -1.09 9.01 -1.19
CA LEU A 77 -0.15 9.84 -1.94
C LEU A 77 0.73 10.62 -0.97
N ALA A 78 2.00 10.26 -0.92
CA ALA A 78 2.96 10.85 0.00
C ALA A 78 4.37 10.80 -0.58
N GLY A 79 5.09 11.92 -0.51
CA GLY A 79 6.44 12.03 -1.05
C GLY A 79 7.43 10.97 -0.53
N THR A 80 8.47 10.69 -1.31
CA THR A 80 9.52 9.71 -0.94
C THR A 80 10.12 10.00 0.43
N GLY A 81 10.33 8.97 1.26
CA GLY A 81 10.89 9.17 2.60
C GLY A 81 9.91 9.76 3.64
N SER A 82 8.65 10.03 3.29
CA SER A 82 7.60 10.35 4.27
C SER A 82 7.22 9.15 5.14
N GLY A 83 7.75 7.95 4.87
CA GLY A 83 7.40 6.73 5.61
C GLY A 83 6.06 6.12 5.16
N LYS A 84 5.76 6.20 3.86
CA LYS A 84 4.52 5.69 3.25
C LYS A 84 4.33 4.16 3.37
N SER A 85 5.40 3.43 3.67
CA SER A 85 5.35 1.96 3.78
C SER A 85 4.91 1.44 5.15
N LEU A 86 5.22 2.18 6.22
CA LEU A 86 4.87 1.76 7.58
C LEU A 86 3.37 1.47 7.79
N PRO A 87 2.43 2.29 7.27
CA PRO A 87 1.00 2.07 7.50
C PRO A 87 0.45 0.73 7.01
N PHE A 88 0.87 0.25 5.83
CA PHE A 88 0.32 -1.00 5.30
C PHE A 88 0.88 -2.24 6.01
N VAL A 89 2.04 -2.12 6.66
CA VAL A 89 2.68 -3.21 7.42
C VAL A 89 2.15 -3.28 8.84
N MET A 90 1.74 -2.15 9.44
CA MET A 90 1.26 -2.09 10.82
C MET A 90 0.16 -3.13 11.14
N PRO A 91 -0.84 -3.39 10.27
CA PRO A 91 -1.85 -4.43 10.51
C PRO A 91 -1.27 -5.82 10.81
N CYS A 92 -0.13 -6.20 10.21
CA CYS A 92 0.53 -7.49 10.47
C CYS A 92 0.99 -7.66 11.92
N ILE A 93 1.20 -6.56 12.66
CA ILE A 93 1.56 -6.59 14.08
C ILE A 93 0.47 -7.27 14.92
N LEU A 94 -0.79 -7.11 14.52
CA LEU A 94 -1.95 -7.61 15.27
C LEU A 94 -2.37 -9.01 14.84
N SER A 95 -1.69 -9.60 13.87
CA SER A 95 -2.12 -10.87 13.26
C SER A 95 -0.92 -11.69 12.82
N SER A 96 -0.43 -12.54 13.73
CA SER A 96 0.76 -13.37 13.53
C SER A 96 0.59 -14.46 12.47
N ASN A 97 -0.64 -14.86 12.17
CA ASN A 97 -0.98 -15.88 11.16
C ASN A 97 -1.56 -15.27 9.87
N LYS A 98 -1.47 -13.95 9.68
CA LYS A 98 -1.96 -13.29 8.48
C LYS A 98 -0.81 -12.85 7.58
N VAL A 99 -1.08 -12.84 6.28
CA VAL A 99 -0.11 -12.57 5.23
C VAL A 99 -0.51 -11.30 4.48
N LEU A 100 0.45 -10.40 4.29
CA LEU A 100 0.33 -9.22 3.45
C LEU A 100 1.13 -9.44 2.17
N LEU A 101 0.46 -9.30 1.02
CA LEU A 101 1.11 -9.37 -0.28
C LEU A 101 1.40 -7.95 -0.78
N VAL A 102 2.64 -7.68 -1.16
CA VAL A 102 3.09 -6.39 -1.69
C VAL A 102 3.65 -6.58 -3.09
N ILE A 103 3.02 -5.93 -4.07
CA ILE A 103 3.52 -5.87 -5.44
C ILE A 103 4.38 -4.61 -5.60
N SER A 104 5.65 -4.80 -5.99
CA SER A 104 6.63 -3.73 -6.16
C SER A 104 7.23 -3.74 -7.58
N PRO A 105 7.63 -2.59 -8.14
CA PRO A 105 8.21 -2.56 -9.47
C PRO A 105 9.70 -2.93 -9.52
N LEU A 106 10.40 -2.85 -8.39
CA LEU A 106 11.86 -2.99 -8.35
C LEU A 106 12.29 -4.05 -7.35
N ASN A 107 12.87 -5.14 -7.84
CA ASN A 107 13.43 -6.22 -7.01
C ASN A 107 14.42 -5.71 -5.96
N SER A 108 15.26 -4.72 -6.30
CA SER A 108 16.21 -4.14 -5.34
C SER A 108 15.54 -3.42 -4.17
N LEU A 109 14.35 -2.85 -4.39
CA LEU A 109 13.58 -2.22 -3.33
C LEU A 109 12.91 -3.28 -2.42
N GLU A 110 12.60 -4.46 -2.96
CA GLU A 110 12.00 -5.56 -2.19
C GLU A 110 12.97 -6.06 -1.10
N GLU A 111 14.22 -6.31 -1.46
CA GLU A 111 15.24 -6.81 -0.52
C GLU A 111 15.51 -5.84 0.63
N ASP A 112 15.61 -4.54 0.32
CA ASP A 112 15.80 -3.48 1.32
C ASP A 112 14.60 -3.40 2.28
N GLN A 113 13.38 -3.51 1.76
CA GLN A 113 12.16 -3.46 2.58
C GLN A 113 12.02 -4.72 3.44
N VAL A 114 12.25 -5.91 2.87
CA VAL A 114 12.24 -7.18 3.60
C VAL A 114 13.22 -7.14 4.77
N THR A 115 14.46 -6.71 4.50
CA THR A 115 15.49 -6.52 5.53
C THR A 115 15.02 -5.55 6.61
N CYS A 116 14.43 -4.42 6.23
CA CYS A 116 13.86 -3.45 7.16
C CYS A 116 12.77 -4.06 8.05
N TRP A 117 11.83 -4.82 7.49
CA TRP A 117 10.71 -5.41 8.24
C TRP A 117 11.16 -6.53 9.18
N CYS A 118 12.06 -7.38 8.73
CA CYS A 118 12.67 -8.42 9.57
C CYS A 118 13.42 -7.80 10.76
N HIS A 119 14.31 -6.83 10.51
CA HIS A 119 15.18 -6.30 11.57
C HIS A 119 14.50 -5.24 12.45
N LYS A 120 13.65 -4.38 11.87
CA LYS A 120 13.05 -3.24 12.60
C LYS A 120 11.63 -3.49 13.06
N MET A 121 10.88 -4.43 12.50
CA MET A 121 9.51 -4.70 12.96
C MET A 121 9.40 -6.08 13.63
N GLY A 122 10.37 -6.95 13.41
CA GLY A 122 10.33 -8.34 13.87
C GLY A 122 9.26 -9.14 13.15
N LEU A 123 8.95 -8.78 11.90
CA LEU A 123 7.99 -9.48 11.05
C LEU A 123 8.73 -10.44 10.13
N THR A 124 8.22 -11.66 9.96
CA THR A 124 8.77 -12.58 8.97
C THR A 124 8.44 -12.07 7.57
N SER A 125 9.45 -11.66 6.83
CA SER A 125 9.28 -11.03 5.52
C SER A 125 10.18 -11.70 4.49
N VAL A 126 9.72 -11.77 3.24
CA VAL A 126 10.49 -12.39 2.16
C VAL A 126 10.20 -11.73 0.81
N ALA A 127 11.20 -11.76 -0.08
CA ALA A 127 11.04 -11.38 -1.48
C ALA A 127 10.85 -12.64 -2.32
N VAL A 128 9.81 -12.66 -3.14
CA VAL A 128 9.48 -13.73 -4.08
C VAL A 128 9.78 -13.25 -5.48
N ASN A 129 10.93 -13.66 -5.98
CA ASN A 129 11.41 -13.41 -7.34
C ASN A 129 11.91 -14.72 -7.96
N HIS A 130 12.19 -14.71 -9.27
CA HIS A 130 12.63 -15.91 -10.00
C HIS A 130 13.90 -16.57 -9.44
N GLN A 131 14.74 -15.84 -8.71
CA GLN A 131 15.99 -16.37 -8.15
C GLN A 131 15.80 -16.96 -6.74
N MET A 132 14.88 -16.38 -5.95
CA MET A 132 14.65 -16.75 -4.54
C MET A 132 13.50 -17.74 -4.35
N TYR A 133 12.64 -17.92 -5.34
CA TYR A 133 11.46 -18.78 -5.22
C TYR A 133 11.79 -20.26 -5.45
N THR A 134 12.07 -20.97 -4.35
CA THR A 134 12.34 -22.42 -4.32
C THR A 134 11.14 -23.21 -3.80
N ASP A 135 11.19 -24.54 -3.90
CA ASP A 135 10.16 -25.43 -3.33
C ASP A 135 10.08 -25.31 -1.81
N GLU A 136 11.21 -25.11 -1.12
CA GLU A 136 11.22 -24.86 0.33
C GLU A 136 10.48 -23.57 0.67
N LEU A 137 10.77 -22.48 -0.06
CA LEU A 137 10.06 -21.22 0.14
C LEU A 137 8.57 -21.38 -0.17
N HIS A 138 8.20 -22.08 -1.24
CA HIS A 138 6.80 -22.37 -1.56
C HIS A 138 6.06 -23.00 -0.38
N GLU A 139 6.64 -24.03 0.23
CA GLU A 139 6.08 -24.71 1.41
C GLU A 139 5.99 -23.78 2.63
N GLU A 140 6.99 -22.91 2.86
CA GLU A 140 6.93 -21.93 3.94
C GLU A 140 5.79 -20.93 3.77
N LEU A 141 5.55 -20.46 2.54
CA LEU A 141 4.44 -19.56 2.24
C LEU A 141 3.10 -20.29 2.35
N HIS A 142 3.01 -21.52 1.87
CA HIS A 142 1.81 -22.36 2.00
C HIS A 142 1.40 -22.57 3.47
N LEU A 143 2.37 -22.61 4.39
CA LEU A 143 2.18 -22.72 5.83
C LEU A 143 2.11 -21.36 6.57
N TRP A 144 1.98 -20.25 5.84
CA TRP A 144 1.87 -18.88 6.39
C TRP A 144 3.01 -18.47 7.33
N LYS A 145 4.23 -19.00 7.10
CA LYS A 145 5.39 -18.67 7.93
C LYS A 145 5.92 -17.26 7.67
N CYS A 146 5.53 -16.63 6.57
CA CYS A 146 5.89 -15.27 6.20
C CYS A 146 4.67 -14.34 6.31
N GLN A 147 4.78 -13.28 7.10
CA GLN A 147 3.72 -12.29 7.29
C GLN A 147 3.72 -11.22 6.19
N VAL A 148 4.87 -10.90 5.59
CA VAL A 148 4.98 -9.88 4.53
C VAL A 148 5.73 -10.46 3.34
N ILE A 149 5.07 -10.50 2.19
CA ILE A 149 5.63 -11.04 0.95
C ILE A 149 5.74 -9.91 -0.05
N TYR A 150 6.96 -9.59 -0.46
CA TYR A 150 7.22 -8.72 -1.59
C TYR A 150 7.37 -9.55 -2.85
N THR A 151 6.84 -9.09 -3.97
CA THR A 151 6.97 -9.78 -5.25
C THR A 151 6.74 -8.84 -6.41
N SER A 152 7.23 -9.24 -7.58
CA SER A 152 6.99 -8.54 -8.83
C SER A 152 5.63 -8.93 -9.45
N PRO A 153 5.03 -8.08 -10.29
CA PRO A 153 3.82 -8.45 -11.05
C PRO A 153 4.06 -9.65 -11.97
N GLU A 154 5.27 -9.82 -12.51
CA GLU A 154 5.64 -10.98 -13.34
C GLU A 154 5.49 -12.28 -12.55
N MET A 155 6.01 -12.32 -11.33
CA MET A 155 5.89 -13.49 -10.46
C MET A 155 4.44 -13.76 -10.09
N ALA A 156 3.71 -12.75 -9.61
CA ALA A 156 2.33 -12.91 -9.15
C ALA A 156 1.37 -13.38 -10.26
N ILE A 157 1.57 -12.91 -11.50
CA ILE A 157 0.65 -13.17 -12.62
C ILE A 157 1.11 -14.35 -13.49
N SER A 158 2.43 -14.49 -13.71
CA SER A 158 2.95 -15.36 -14.78
C SER A 158 3.63 -16.62 -14.28
N ASN A 159 4.06 -16.68 -13.01
CA ASN A 159 4.63 -17.90 -12.44
C ASN A 159 3.51 -18.86 -12.00
N PRO A 160 3.37 -20.06 -12.62
CA PRO A 160 2.23 -20.94 -12.34
C PRO A 160 2.18 -21.46 -10.90
N HIS A 161 3.34 -21.71 -10.28
CA HIS A 161 3.41 -22.25 -8.92
C HIS A 161 3.01 -21.20 -7.90
N PHE A 162 3.55 -19.98 -8.03
CA PHE A 162 3.21 -18.88 -7.13
C PHE A 162 1.79 -18.39 -7.36
N ASN A 163 1.36 -18.25 -8.62
CA ASN A 163 -0.01 -17.92 -8.95
C ASN A 163 -0.99 -18.98 -8.40
N GLY A 164 -0.67 -20.27 -8.50
CA GLY A 164 -1.47 -21.36 -7.93
C GLY A 164 -1.64 -21.25 -6.41
N LEU A 165 -0.57 -20.86 -5.69
CA LEU A 165 -0.64 -20.56 -4.26
C LEU A 165 -1.60 -19.38 -3.99
N LEU A 166 -1.44 -18.28 -4.74
CA LEU A 166 -2.29 -17.10 -4.62
C LEU A 166 -3.76 -17.34 -5.00
N CYS A 167 -4.07 -18.40 -5.76
CA CYS A 167 -5.43 -18.81 -6.11
C CYS A 167 -6.09 -19.70 -5.05
N SER A 168 -5.34 -20.19 -4.06
CA SER A 168 -5.83 -21.14 -3.07
C SER A 168 -6.82 -20.48 -2.09
N PRO A 169 -8.05 -21.03 -1.91
CA PRO A 169 -9.01 -20.50 -0.94
C PRO A 169 -8.46 -20.45 0.49
N ASN A 170 -7.66 -21.45 0.87
CA ASN A 170 -7.03 -21.48 2.19
C ASN A 170 -6.03 -20.32 2.36
N TYR A 171 -5.31 -19.98 1.28
CA TYR A 171 -4.41 -18.85 1.29
C TYR A 171 -5.17 -17.52 1.41
N HIS A 172 -6.30 -17.38 0.72
CA HIS A 172 -7.18 -16.22 0.79
C HIS A 172 -7.66 -15.91 2.21
N GLU A 173 -8.04 -16.93 2.98
CA GLU A 173 -8.47 -16.75 4.37
C GLU A 173 -7.36 -16.19 5.27
N HIS A 174 -6.11 -16.32 4.87
CA HIS A 174 -4.95 -15.83 5.62
C HIS A 174 -4.43 -14.49 5.10
N LEU A 175 -4.92 -13.98 3.96
CA LEU A 175 -4.57 -12.66 3.48
C LEU A 175 -5.18 -11.57 4.37
N ILE A 176 -4.35 -10.60 4.77
CA ILE A 176 -4.81 -9.36 5.43
C ILE A 176 -5.12 -8.27 4.41
N GLY A 177 -4.48 -8.32 3.23
CA GLY A 177 -4.60 -7.30 2.21
C GLY A 177 -3.58 -7.47 1.08
N LEU A 178 -3.82 -6.71 0.01
CA LEU A 178 -2.91 -6.56 -1.13
C LEU A 178 -2.41 -5.12 -1.16
N VAL A 179 -1.11 -4.94 -1.38
CA VAL A 179 -0.48 -3.62 -1.54
C VAL A 179 0.09 -3.51 -2.96
N ILE A 180 -0.13 -2.37 -3.60
CA ILE A 180 0.54 -2.03 -4.87
C ILE A 180 1.41 -0.80 -4.62
N ASP A 181 2.73 -1.01 -4.62
CA ASP A 181 3.72 0.05 -4.55
C ASP A 181 3.92 0.71 -5.91
N GLU A 182 4.23 2.00 -5.88
CA GLU A 182 4.37 2.88 -7.03
C GLU A 182 3.23 2.72 -8.05
N ALA A 183 1.99 2.75 -7.57
CA ALA A 183 0.78 2.48 -8.37
C ALA A 183 0.60 3.36 -9.61
N HIS A 184 1.31 4.50 -9.66
CA HIS A 184 1.37 5.34 -10.86
C HIS A 184 1.94 4.60 -12.08
N CYS A 185 2.76 3.56 -11.88
CA CYS A 185 3.36 2.73 -12.93
C CYS A 185 2.31 2.01 -13.79
N ILE A 186 1.12 1.73 -13.25
CA ILE A 186 0.01 1.08 -13.97
C ILE A 186 -0.36 1.86 -15.23
N VAL A 187 -0.36 3.20 -15.14
CA VAL A 187 -0.82 4.09 -16.22
C VAL A 187 0.35 4.84 -16.86
N GLN A 188 1.29 5.36 -16.07
CA GLN A 188 2.35 6.24 -16.59
C GLN A 188 3.49 5.48 -17.27
N TRP A 189 3.77 4.24 -16.84
CA TRP A 189 4.94 3.46 -17.31
C TRP A 189 4.54 2.20 -18.11
N GLY A 190 3.30 2.14 -18.58
CA GLY A 190 2.78 1.08 -19.44
C GLY A 190 3.38 1.12 -20.84
N GLY A 191 4.54 0.49 -21.01
CA GLY A 191 5.20 0.30 -22.31
C GLY A 191 6.66 -0.12 -22.21
N ASP A 192 7.48 0.65 -21.46
CA ASP A 192 8.95 0.56 -21.55
C ASP A 192 9.68 0.21 -20.25
N PHE A 193 9.09 0.43 -19.07
CA PHE A 193 9.78 0.21 -17.77
C PHE A 193 9.35 -1.09 -17.06
N GLN A 194 8.05 -1.41 -17.06
CA GLN A 194 7.55 -2.72 -16.59
C GLN A 194 6.16 -3.03 -17.17
N PRO A 195 6.09 -3.64 -18.36
CA PRO A 195 4.82 -3.86 -19.06
C PRO A 195 3.77 -4.65 -18.26
N THR A 196 4.19 -5.49 -17.32
CA THR A 196 3.29 -6.31 -16.50
C THR A 196 2.50 -5.48 -15.48
N TYR A 197 2.98 -4.29 -15.07
CA TYR A 197 2.23 -3.38 -14.19
C TYR A 197 0.91 -2.93 -14.80
N SER A 198 0.88 -2.72 -16.13
CA SER A 198 -0.34 -2.39 -16.87
C SER A 198 -1.39 -3.51 -16.88
N LYS A 199 -1.01 -4.72 -16.42
CA LYS A 199 -1.84 -5.93 -16.40
C LYS A 199 -2.22 -6.35 -14.98
N LEU A 200 -2.06 -5.47 -13.99
CA LEU A 200 -2.38 -5.77 -12.59
C LEU A 200 -3.88 -5.96 -12.34
N ASP A 201 -4.73 -5.49 -13.25
CA ASP A 201 -6.15 -5.83 -13.30
C ASP A 201 -6.40 -7.35 -13.35
N LYS A 202 -5.46 -8.13 -13.90
CA LYS A 202 -5.54 -9.59 -13.93
C LYS A 202 -5.52 -10.23 -12.54
N LEU A 203 -4.97 -9.57 -11.51
CA LEU A 203 -4.99 -10.10 -10.15
C LEU A 203 -6.43 -10.35 -9.68
N TRP A 204 -7.40 -9.55 -10.15
CA TRP A 204 -8.81 -9.70 -9.80
C TRP A 204 -9.47 -10.95 -10.39
N SER A 205 -8.82 -11.66 -11.30
CA SER A 205 -9.32 -12.96 -11.78
C SER A 205 -9.21 -14.07 -10.74
N PHE A 206 -8.37 -13.89 -9.70
CA PHE A 206 -8.15 -14.89 -8.66
C PHE A 206 -8.09 -14.34 -7.24
N MET A 207 -7.90 -13.04 -7.04
CA MET A 207 -7.94 -12.43 -5.72
C MET A 207 -9.40 -12.25 -5.26
N PRO A 208 -9.73 -12.58 -4.00
CA PRO A 208 -11.08 -12.40 -3.48
C PRO A 208 -11.45 -10.93 -3.37
N THR A 209 -12.72 -10.62 -3.62
CA THR A 209 -13.26 -9.24 -3.56
C THR A 209 -13.32 -8.65 -2.16
N HIS A 210 -13.14 -9.46 -1.10
CA HIS A 210 -13.17 -8.99 0.29
C HIS A 210 -11.78 -8.62 0.83
N ILE A 211 -10.71 -8.89 0.07
CA ILE A 211 -9.35 -8.54 0.46
C ILE A 211 -9.13 -7.06 0.18
N PRO A 212 -8.80 -6.23 1.19
CA PRO A 212 -8.62 -4.80 0.99
C PRO A 212 -7.37 -4.53 0.15
N LEU A 213 -7.45 -3.51 -0.70
CA LEU A 213 -6.35 -3.05 -1.53
C LEU A 213 -5.75 -1.75 -0.98
N TYR A 214 -4.43 -1.69 -0.90
CA TYR A 214 -3.69 -0.50 -0.49
C TYR A 214 -2.77 -0.05 -1.60
N ILE A 215 -3.08 1.08 -2.25
CA ILE A 215 -2.21 1.65 -3.29
C ILE A 215 -1.40 2.82 -2.75
N ILE A 216 -0.12 2.87 -3.13
CA ILE A 216 0.76 3.99 -2.78
C ILE A 216 1.51 4.53 -3.97
N SER A 217 1.76 5.82 -3.93
CA SER A 217 2.69 6.47 -4.85
C SER A 217 3.22 7.77 -4.24
N ALA A 218 4.46 8.13 -4.57
CA ALA A 218 4.95 9.48 -4.29
C ALA A 218 4.38 10.49 -5.30
N THR A 219 4.23 10.09 -6.55
CA THR A 219 3.80 10.97 -7.64
C THR A 219 2.63 10.36 -8.36
N MET A 220 1.48 11.03 -8.32
CA MET A 220 0.33 10.65 -9.13
C MET A 220 -0.51 11.89 -9.39
N THR A 221 -0.66 12.26 -10.68
CA THR A 221 -1.56 13.36 -11.06
C THR A 221 -3.02 12.93 -10.85
N PRO A 222 -3.97 13.88 -10.70
CA PRO A 222 -5.38 13.53 -10.53
C PRO A 222 -5.93 12.59 -11.62
N ASP A 223 -5.57 12.81 -12.89
CA ASP A 223 -6.04 11.97 -13.99
C ASP A 223 -5.48 10.53 -13.92
N VAL A 224 -4.20 10.40 -13.55
CA VAL A 224 -3.57 9.10 -13.34
C VAL A 224 -4.18 8.38 -12.15
N LEU A 225 -4.43 9.10 -11.05
CA LEU A 225 -5.11 8.54 -9.88
C LEU A 225 -6.49 7.99 -10.24
N LEU A 226 -7.29 8.77 -10.98
CA LEU A 226 -8.63 8.34 -11.40
C LEU A 226 -8.56 7.08 -12.26
N GLU A 227 -7.62 7.00 -13.18
CA GLU A 227 -7.45 5.84 -14.05
C GLU A 227 -6.94 4.60 -13.28
N VAL A 228 -5.99 4.78 -12.35
CA VAL A 228 -5.51 3.71 -11.46
C VAL A 228 -6.66 3.16 -10.62
N CYS A 229 -7.44 4.04 -9.97
CA CYS A 229 -8.61 3.62 -9.19
C CYS A 229 -9.63 2.88 -10.06
N ARG A 230 -9.85 3.32 -11.30
CA ARG A 230 -10.75 2.66 -12.25
C ARG A 230 -10.29 1.25 -12.60
N LEU A 231 -9.01 1.08 -12.93
CA LEU A 231 -8.41 -0.21 -13.30
C LEU A 231 -8.35 -1.20 -12.12
N LEU A 232 -8.19 -0.68 -10.91
CA LEU A 232 -8.12 -1.47 -9.69
C LEU A 232 -9.46 -1.59 -8.94
N HIS A 233 -10.55 -1.10 -9.53
CA HIS A 233 -11.90 -1.13 -8.96
C HIS A 233 -12.03 -0.47 -7.58
N ILE A 234 -11.16 0.49 -7.26
CA ILE A 234 -11.21 1.26 -6.01
C ILE A 234 -12.34 2.28 -6.11
N SER A 235 -13.35 2.15 -5.27
CA SER A 235 -14.46 3.10 -5.22
C SER A 235 -14.14 4.29 -4.32
N PRO A 236 -14.16 5.54 -4.85
CA PRO A 236 -13.91 6.74 -4.04
C PRO A 236 -14.93 6.95 -2.91
N SER A 237 -16.14 6.36 -3.02
CA SER A 237 -17.18 6.52 -2.00
C SER A 237 -16.99 5.61 -0.79
N THR A 238 -16.25 4.51 -0.94
CA THR A 238 -16.05 3.51 0.13
C THR A 238 -14.59 3.39 0.56
N SER A 239 -13.64 3.88 -0.24
CA SER A 239 -12.21 3.85 0.10
C SER A 239 -11.81 4.94 1.10
N PHE A 240 -10.66 4.74 1.76
CA PHE A 240 -9.91 5.78 2.44
C PHE A 240 -8.87 6.38 1.48
N HIS A 241 -8.93 7.69 1.25
CA HIS A 241 -7.95 8.38 0.40
C HIS A 241 -7.20 9.44 1.20
N LEU A 242 -5.88 9.49 1.05
CA LEU A 242 -5.01 10.42 1.74
C LEU A 242 -4.00 10.98 0.74
N ASN A 243 -4.02 12.30 0.56
CA ASN A 243 -3.02 13.00 -0.24
C ASN A 243 -2.31 14.03 0.65
N LEU A 244 -1.06 13.75 0.98
CA LEU A 244 -0.21 14.63 1.78
C LEU A 244 0.52 15.68 0.92
N GLY A 245 0.40 15.57 -0.40
CA GLY A 245 1.16 16.35 -1.36
C GLY A 245 2.64 15.94 -1.44
N ASN A 246 3.35 16.63 -2.33
CA ASN A 246 4.79 16.46 -2.56
C ASN A 246 5.63 17.60 -2.01
N ASP A 247 5.01 18.54 -1.31
CA ASP A 247 5.73 19.65 -0.71
C ASP A 247 6.65 19.18 0.42
N ARG A 248 7.87 19.68 0.42
CA ARG A 248 8.95 19.26 1.31
C ARG A 248 9.56 20.48 1.96
N LYS A 249 9.09 20.79 3.17
CA LYS A 249 9.61 21.92 3.97
C LYS A 249 11.12 21.85 4.23
N ASN A 250 11.71 20.65 4.10
CA ASN A 250 13.14 20.40 4.29
C ASN A 250 13.96 20.43 2.99
N ILE A 251 13.37 20.74 1.84
CA ILE A 251 14.07 20.87 0.55
C ILE A 251 13.95 22.31 0.06
N SER A 252 15.09 22.99 -0.10
CA SER A 252 15.17 24.33 -0.68
C SER A 252 15.53 24.23 -2.17
N ARG A 253 14.83 24.97 -3.03
CA ARG A 253 15.24 25.15 -4.43
C ARG A 253 16.39 26.16 -4.48
N VAL A 254 17.50 25.76 -5.09
CA VAL A 254 18.61 26.64 -5.42
C VAL A 254 18.65 26.76 -6.94
N GLU A 255 18.36 27.95 -7.46
CA GLU A 255 18.52 28.26 -8.88
C GLU A 255 19.90 28.88 -9.08
N VAL A 256 20.75 28.24 -9.87
CA VAL A 256 22.08 28.76 -10.21
C VAL A 256 22.00 29.29 -11.63
N ALA A 257 22.11 30.61 -11.79
CA ALA A 257 22.24 31.24 -13.09
C ALA A 257 23.67 31.04 -13.62
N LEU A 258 23.82 30.37 -14.75
CA LEU A 258 25.07 30.35 -15.51
C LEU A 258 25.14 31.61 -16.35
N ILE A 259 26.03 32.54 -15.96
CA ILE A 259 26.40 33.66 -16.81
C ILE A 259 27.44 33.14 -17.80
N ILE A 260 27.04 33.02 -19.07
CA ILE A 260 27.97 32.71 -20.16
C ILE A 260 28.39 34.06 -20.75
N ASP A 261 29.57 34.54 -20.38
CA ASP A 261 30.18 35.69 -21.03
C ASP A 261 30.60 35.28 -22.45
N SER A 262 30.06 35.95 -23.46
CA SER A 262 30.44 35.77 -24.87
C SER A 262 31.84 36.33 -25.11
N LEU A 263 32.76 35.48 -25.58
CA LEU A 263 34.12 35.82 -26.05
C LEU A 263 34.11 36.75 -27.26
#